data_AF-E9KGG9-F1
#
_entry.id   AF-E9KGG9-F1
#
_cell.length_a   1.000
_cell.length_b   1.000
_cell.length_c   1.000
_cell.angle_alpha   90.00
_cell.angle_beta   90.00
_cell.angle_gamma   90.00
#
_symmetry.space_group_name_H-M   'P 1'
#
loop_
_entity.id
_entity.type
_entity.pdbx_description
1 polymer ?
#
loop_
_entity_poly.entity_id
_entity_poly.type
_entity_poly.pdbx_seq_one_letter_code
_entity_poly.pdbx_strand_id
1 'polypeptide(L)'
;GLPRDHPESYHYYMWNEFFKHVDIQPANAHVLDGNAPDLVAECRRFEDLIRQAGGVHLFVGGIGPDGHIAFNEPGSSLVSRTRVKTLASDTLEANKRFFGNDVSKVPRQALTVGVGTVMDANEVMILITGAHKALALAKAVEEGVNHMWTVSAFQQHAQALFVCDEDATLELRVKT
;
A
#
# COMPACT_ATOMS: atom_id res chain seq x y z
N GLY A 1 6.52 2.29 15.45
CA GLY A 1 6.65 1.02 16.17
C GLY A 1 8.00 0.36 15.93
N LEU A 2 8.59 0.52 14.74
CA LEU A 2 9.98 0.13 14.47
C LEU A 2 10.87 1.37 14.44
N PRO A 3 12.10 1.33 14.99
CA PRO A 3 13.09 2.37 14.77
C PRO A 3 13.26 2.71 13.29
N ARG A 4 13.49 3.98 12.99
CA ARG A 4 13.61 4.47 11.61
C ARG A 4 14.77 3.83 10.84
N ASP A 5 15.83 3.48 11.56
CA ASP A 5 17.03 2.82 11.06
C ASP A 5 16.96 1.29 11.11
N HIS A 6 15.85 0.72 11.60
CA HIS A 6 15.66 -0.73 11.59
C HIS A 6 15.64 -1.25 10.15
N PRO A 7 16.35 -2.35 9.81
CA PRO A 7 16.46 -2.87 8.44
C PRO A 7 15.11 -3.16 7.78
N GLU A 8 14.13 -3.61 8.56
CA GLU A 8 12.77 -3.90 8.09
C GLU A 8 11.80 -2.71 8.13
N SER A 9 12.28 -1.50 8.44
CA SER A 9 11.45 -0.30 8.34
C SER A 9 11.32 0.15 6.88
N TYR A 10 10.16 0.69 6.50
CA TYR A 10 9.99 1.24 5.15
C TYR A 10 10.84 2.48 4.90
N HIS A 11 11.26 3.20 5.95
CA HIS A 11 12.24 4.27 5.79
C HIS A 11 13.60 3.70 5.36
N TYR A 12 14.08 2.66 6.03
CA TYR A 12 15.31 1.96 5.67
C TYR A 12 15.24 1.35 4.27
N TYR A 13 14.14 0.65 3.93
CA TYR A 13 13.95 0.05 2.61
C TYR A 13 14.03 1.10 1.50
N MET A 14 13.23 2.17 1.58
CA MET A 14 13.20 3.20 0.55
C MET A 14 14.54 3.93 0.42
N TRP A 15 15.23 4.17 1.54
CA TRP A 15 16.57 4.77 1.51
C TRP A 15 17.59 3.86 0.83
N ASN A 16 17.60 2.57 1.16
CA ASN A 16 18.62 1.64 0.70
C ASN A 16 18.41 1.09 -0.71
N GLU A 17 17.16 0.94 -1.13
CA GLU A 17 16.82 0.39 -2.45
C GLU A 17 16.62 1.47 -3.51
N PHE A 18 16.32 2.72 -3.11
CA PHE A 18 16.00 3.75 -4.09
C PHE A 18 16.61 5.12 -3.81
N PHE A 19 16.20 5.82 -2.75
CA PHE A 19 16.48 7.26 -2.58
C PHE A 19 17.97 7.60 -2.61
N LYS A 20 18.86 6.76 -2.05
CA LYS A 20 20.31 7.03 -2.03
C LYS A 20 21.01 6.84 -3.38
N HIS A 21 20.34 6.27 -4.37
CA HIS A 21 20.91 5.92 -5.68
C HIS A 21 20.48 6.88 -6.80
N VAL A 22 19.67 7.89 -6.46
CA VAL A 22 19.14 8.90 -7.39
C VAL A 22 19.38 10.31 -6.83
N ASP A 23 19.16 11.32 -7.65
CA ASP A 23 19.39 12.75 -7.33
C ASP A 23 18.19 13.43 -6.66
N ILE A 24 17.29 12.65 -6.04
CA ILE A 24 16.17 13.20 -5.27
C ILE A 24 16.68 13.97 -4.05
N GLN A 25 16.19 15.19 -3.86
CA GLN A 25 16.50 15.96 -2.66
C GLN A 25 15.81 15.30 -1.44
N PRO A 26 16.52 15.04 -0.32
CA PRO A 26 15.92 14.40 0.85
C PRO A 26 14.68 15.12 1.41
N ALA A 27 14.61 16.44 1.25
CA ALA A 27 13.45 17.24 1.66
C ALA A 27 12.17 16.94 0.86
N ASN A 28 12.30 16.34 -0.34
CA ASN A 28 11.20 15.95 -1.22
C ASN A 28 10.80 14.48 -1.05
N ALA A 29 11.46 13.73 -0.14
CA ALA A 29 11.17 12.33 0.13
C ALA A 29 10.37 12.21 1.43
N HIS A 30 9.08 11.91 1.33
CA HIS A 30 8.17 11.83 2.47
C HIS A 30 7.76 10.39 2.77
N VAL A 31 7.97 9.95 4.01
CA VAL A 31 7.53 8.65 4.54
C VAL A 31 6.84 8.91 5.88
N LEU A 32 5.73 8.21 6.14
CA LEU A 32 5.00 8.29 7.40
C LEU A 32 5.90 7.92 8.59
N ASP A 33 5.90 8.76 9.63
CA ASP A 33 6.64 8.49 10.85
C ASP A 33 5.85 7.57 11.79
N GLY A 34 6.12 6.27 11.71
CA GLY A 34 5.51 5.27 12.58
C GLY A 34 5.89 5.39 14.07
N ASN A 35 6.82 6.27 14.44
CA ASN A 35 7.22 6.53 15.84
C ASN A 35 6.79 7.91 16.34
N ALA A 36 5.96 8.64 15.58
CA ALA A 36 5.43 9.91 16.02
C ALA A 36 4.69 9.77 17.38
N PRO A 37 4.84 10.74 18.29
CA PRO A 37 4.18 10.69 19.59
C PRO A 37 2.65 10.77 19.48
N ASP A 38 2.14 11.43 18.44
CA ASP A 38 0.73 11.44 18.05
C ASP A 38 0.61 10.95 16.60
N LEU A 39 0.23 9.67 16.47
CA LEU A 39 0.07 9.02 15.17
C LEU A 39 -1.07 9.62 14.34
N VAL A 40 -2.12 10.15 14.97
CA VAL A 40 -3.24 10.77 14.26
C VAL A 40 -2.82 12.12 13.70
N ALA A 41 -2.06 12.90 14.48
CA ALA A 41 -1.46 14.14 14.01
C ALA A 41 -0.48 13.90 12.85
N GLU A 42 0.33 12.84 12.91
CA GLU A 42 1.22 12.45 11.81
C GLU A 42 0.45 12.10 10.53
N CYS A 43 -0.64 11.34 10.63
CA CYS A 43 -1.49 11.06 9.48
C CYS A 43 -2.08 12.34 8.85
N ARG A 44 -2.54 13.29 9.68
CA ARG A 44 -3.05 14.59 9.18
C ARG A 44 -1.95 15.41 8.51
N ARG A 45 -0.76 15.47 9.12
CA ARG A 45 0.42 16.13 8.56
C ARG A 45 0.78 15.57 7.19
N PHE A 46 0.71 14.25 7.01
CA PHE A 46 1.01 13.60 5.73
C PHE A 46 -0.01 13.95 4.64
N GLU A 47 -1.30 13.99 4.96
CA GLU A 47 -2.34 14.47 4.06
C GLU A 47 -2.15 15.94 3.67
N ASP A 48 -1.73 16.78 4.63
CA ASP A 48 -1.44 18.18 4.38
C ASP A 48 -0.23 18.36 3.47
N LEU A 49 0.82 17.53 3.62
CA LEU A 49 1.96 17.53 2.69
C LEU A 49 1.53 17.20 1.26
N ILE A 50 0.71 16.16 1.08
CA ILE A 50 0.16 15.79 -0.24
C ILE A 50 -0.59 16.97 -0.84
N ARG A 51 -1.47 17.63 -0.05
CA ARG A 51 -2.23 18.80 -0.51
C ARG A 51 -1.33 19.97 -0.87
N GLN A 52 -0.32 20.27 -0.06
CA GLN A 52 0.62 21.36 -0.28
C GLN A 52 1.49 21.13 -1.53
N ALA A 53 1.79 19.87 -1.85
CA ALA A 53 2.48 19.48 -3.08
C ALA A 53 1.59 19.56 -4.34
N GLY A 54 0.28 19.84 -4.19
CA GLY A 54 -0.68 19.91 -5.29
C GLY A 54 -1.35 18.58 -5.65
N GLY A 55 -1.24 17.57 -4.78
CA GLY A 55 -1.75 16.22 -5.01
C GLY A 55 -0.68 15.26 -5.56
N VAL A 56 -1.08 14.01 -5.77
CA VAL A 56 -0.22 12.96 -6.34
C VAL A 56 -0.49 12.85 -7.83
N HIS A 57 0.52 13.08 -8.67
CA HIS A 57 0.36 12.91 -10.11
C HIS A 57 0.24 11.43 -10.50
N LEU A 58 1.17 10.60 -10.03
CA LEU A 58 1.16 9.16 -10.24
C LEU A 58 1.36 8.46 -8.90
N PHE A 59 0.40 7.62 -8.52
CA PHE A 59 0.54 6.72 -7.37
C PHE A 59 0.92 5.33 -7.87
N VAL A 60 2.09 4.85 -7.45
CA VAL A 60 2.54 3.47 -7.73
C VAL A 60 2.29 2.60 -6.51
N GLY A 61 1.60 1.48 -6.70
CA GLY A 61 1.28 0.53 -5.66
C GLY A 61 1.46 -0.92 -6.11
N GLY A 62 1.26 -1.82 -5.15
CA GLY A 62 1.07 -3.25 -5.41
C GLY A 62 -0.24 -3.72 -4.77
N ILE A 63 -0.51 -5.02 -4.89
CA ILE A 63 -1.69 -5.68 -4.33
C ILE A 63 -1.26 -6.74 -3.30
N GLY A 64 -1.92 -6.77 -2.13
CA GLY A 64 -1.80 -7.87 -1.17
C GLY A 64 -2.48 -9.16 -1.67
N PRO A 65 -2.13 -10.36 -1.15
CA PRO A 65 -2.83 -11.60 -1.51
C PRO A 65 -4.34 -11.59 -1.20
N ASP A 66 -4.75 -10.74 -0.25
CA ASP A 66 -6.12 -10.43 0.17
C ASP A 66 -6.74 -9.23 -0.58
N GLY A 67 -6.05 -8.69 -1.59
CA GLY A 67 -6.51 -7.56 -2.38
C GLY A 67 -6.35 -6.19 -1.73
N HIS A 68 -5.56 -6.03 -0.66
CA HIS A 68 -5.35 -4.71 -0.08
C HIS A 68 -4.49 -3.80 -0.97
N ILE A 69 -4.82 -2.51 -1.01
CA ILE A 69 -3.91 -1.42 -1.41
C ILE A 69 -3.28 -0.79 -0.17
N ALA A 70 -1.96 -0.59 -0.19
CA ALA A 70 -1.18 -0.15 0.98
C ALA A 70 -1.45 -1.08 2.18
N PHE A 71 -1.92 -0.58 3.34
CA PHE A 71 -2.43 -1.43 4.43
C PHE A 71 -3.93 -1.23 4.66
N ASN A 72 -4.67 -0.98 3.58
CA ASN A 72 -6.13 -0.95 3.61
C ASN A 72 -6.68 -2.39 3.58
N GLU A 73 -6.50 -3.07 4.71
CA GLU A 73 -6.95 -4.45 4.97
C GLU A 73 -8.45 -4.63 4.64
N PRO A 74 -8.91 -5.87 4.37
CA PRO A 74 -10.32 -6.19 4.14
C PRO A 74 -11.26 -5.54 5.17
N GLY A 75 -12.35 -4.94 4.67
CA GLY A 75 -13.32 -4.18 5.46
C GLY A 75 -12.97 -2.70 5.63
N SER A 76 -11.84 -2.22 5.08
CA SER A 76 -11.48 -0.80 5.11
C SER A 76 -12.43 0.04 4.24
N SER A 77 -12.84 1.20 4.75
CA SER A 77 -13.64 2.15 3.95
C SER A 77 -12.94 2.52 2.64
N LEU A 78 -13.66 2.44 1.52
CA LEU A 78 -13.16 2.78 0.19
C LEU A 78 -12.93 4.29 -0.01
N VAL A 79 -13.42 5.13 0.92
CA VAL A 79 -13.16 6.57 0.97
C VAL A 79 -12.30 6.97 2.17
N SER A 80 -11.56 6.02 2.73
CA SER A 80 -10.71 6.27 3.88
C SER A 80 -9.58 7.25 3.57
N ARG A 81 -9.13 7.99 4.59
CA ARG A 81 -7.91 8.80 4.58
C ARG A 81 -6.76 8.09 5.28
N THR A 82 -5.59 8.73 5.24
CA THR A 82 -4.39 8.31 5.96
C THR A 82 -4.70 8.13 7.45
N ARG A 83 -4.38 6.97 7.99
CA ARG A 83 -4.74 6.58 9.37
C ARG A 83 -3.85 5.46 9.90
N VAL A 84 -3.97 5.23 11.21
CA VAL A 84 -3.48 4.02 11.85
C VAL A 84 -4.37 2.83 11.48
N LYS A 85 -3.78 1.73 11.06
CA LYS A 85 -4.46 0.45 10.86
C LYS A 85 -3.80 -0.66 11.65
N THR A 86 -4.63 -1.46 12.31
CA THR A 86 -4.21 -2.75 12.86
C THR A 86 -4.06 -3.73 11.71
N LEU A 87 -2.92 -4.42 11.66
CA LEU A 87 -2.64 -5.41 10.63
C LEU A 87 -3.48 -6.68 10.88
N ALA A 88 -3.97 -7.28 9.79
CA ALA A 88 -4.69 -8.54 9.85
C ALA A 88 -3.73 -9.70 10.21
N SER A 89 -4.28 -10.80 10.74
CA SER A 89 -3.48 -11.99 11.08
C SER A 89 -2.68 -12.52 9.88
N ASP A 90 -3.27 -12.52 8.69
CA ASP A 90 -2.63 -12.96 7.46
C ASP A 90 -1.44 -12.07 7.08
N THR A 91 -1.56 -10.74 7.27
CA THR A 91 -0.48 -9.77 7.06
C THR A 91 0.66 -9.97 8.07
N LEU A 92 0.34 -10.26 9.33
CA LEU A 92 1.35 -10.57 10.35
C LEU A 92 2.11 -11.86 10.00
N GLU A 93 1.40 -12.88 9.56
CA GLU A 93 1.96 -14.18 9.18
C GLU A 93 2.83 -14.07 7.92
N ALA A 94 2.40 -13.33 6.90
CA ALA A 94 3.18 -13.08 5.69
C ALA A 94 4.48 -12.31 5.96
N ASN A 95 4.46 -11.41 6.95
CA ASN A 95 5.59 -10.54 7.25
C ASN A 95 6.59 -11.14 8.26
N LYS A 96 6.24 -12.19 9.01
CA LYS A 96 7.15 -12.79 10.01
C LYS A 96 8.50 -13.22 9.43
N ARG A 97 8.55 -13.54 8.13
CA ARG A 97 9.79 -13.88 7.40
C ARG A 97 10.88 -12.81 7.51
N PHE A 98 10.47 -11.55 7.65
CA PHE A 98 11.36 -10.40 7.85
C PHE A 98 11.80 -10.24 9.30
N PHE A 99 11.08 -10.84 10.26
CA PHE A 99 11.32 -10.70 11.70
C PHE A 99 11.85 -11.99 12.32
N GLY A 100 12.69 -12.72 11.59
CA GLY A 100 13.29 -13.97 12.06
C GLY A 100 12.29 -15.11 12.27
N ASN A 101 11.22 -15.13 11.47
CA ASN A 101 10.11 -16.08 11.55
C ASN A 101 9.32 -16.06 12.87
N ASP A 102 9.34 -14.93 13.58
CA ASP A 102 8.63 -14.72 14.84
C ASP A 102 7.55 -13.65 14.71
N VAL A 103 6.28 -14.08 14.76
CA VAL A 103 5.10 -13.21 14.62
C VAL A 103 5.00 -12.17 15.75
N SER A 104 5.57 -12.46 16.93
CA SER A 104 5.50 -11.54 18.09
C SER A 104 6.34 -10.28 17.89
N LYS A 105 7.32 -10.33 16.99
CA LYS A 105 8.20 -9.21 16.63
C LYS A 105 7.65 -8.33 15.51
N VAL A 106 6.60 -8.80 14.82
CA VAL A 106 5.95 -8.02 13.76
C VAL A 106 5.13 -6.90 14.39
N PRO A 107 5.27 -5.64 13.95
CA PRO A 107 4.44 -4.54 14.42
C PRO A 107 2.95 -4.83 14.19
N ARG A 108 2.13 -4.66 15.22
CA ARG A 108 0.68 -4.92 15.14
C ARG A 108 -0.10 -3.81 14.43
N GLN A 109 0.52 -2.66 14.25
CA GLN A 109 -0.09 -1.48 13.64
C GLN A 109 0.87 -0.87 12.62
N ALA A 110 0.30 -0.29 11.57
CA ALA A 110 1.00 0.50 10.59
C ALA A 110 0.27 1.83 10.36
N LEU A 111 1.03 2.85 9.97
CA LEU A 111 0.45 4.03 9.33
C LEU A 111 0.31 3.74 7.85
N THR A 112 -0.83 4.10 7.28
CA THR A 112 -1.10 3.86 5.86
C THR A 112 -1.91 5.00 5.27
N VAL A 113 -1.66 5.29 3.99
CA VAL A 113 -2.56 6.12 3.20
C VAL A 113 -3.91 5.42 3.05
N GLY A 114 -5.00 6.20 2.99
CA GLY A 114 -6.32 5.64 2.80
C GLY A 114 -6.61 5.29 1.34
N VAL A 115 -7.65 4.48 1.11
CA VAL A 115 -8.11 4.19 -0.26
C VAL A 115 -8.50 5.48 -0.97
N GLY A 116 -9.20 6.38 -0.30
CA GLY A 116 -9.54 7.71 -0.83
C GLY A 116 -8.31 8.57 -1.12
N THR A 117 -7.26 8.47 -0.29
CA THR A 117 -5.99 9.18 -0.54
C THR A 117 -5.32 8.71 -1.83
N VAL A 118 -5.39 7.42 -2.15
CA VAL A 118 -4.85 6.88 -3.43
C VAL A 118 -5.76 7.23 -4.60
N MET A 119 -7.08 7.18 -4.41
CA MET A 119 -8.08 7.56 -5.41
C MET A 119 -8.05 9.06 -5.78
N ASP A 120 -7.46 9.91 -4.94
CA ASP A 120 -7.24 11.33 -5.23
C ASP A 120 -6.05 11.58 -6.18
N ALA A 121 -5.24 10.56 -6.49
CA ALA A 121 -4.15 10.70 -7.45
C ALA A 121 -4.70 10.93 -8.86
N ASN A 122 -3.95 11.60 -9.73
CA ASN A 122 -4.38 11.77 -11.12
C ASN A 122 -4.33 10.42 -11.85
N GLU A 123 -3.26 9.64 -11.64
CA GLU A 123 -3.08 8.31 -12.18
C GLU A 123 -2.67 7.32 -11.09
N VAL A 124 -3.16 6.07 -11.20
CA VAL A 124 -2.79 4.97 -10.31
C VAL A 124 -2.23 3.83 -11.14
N MET A 125 -1.04 3.33 -10.79
CA MET A 125 -0.41 2.16 -11.39
C MET A 125 -0.20 1.06 -10.34
N ILE A 126 -0.76 -0.12 -10.59
CA ILE A 126 -0.64 -1.28 -9.70
C ILE A 126 0.22 -2.36 -10.37
N LEU A 127 1.34 -2.69 -9.74
CA LEU A 127 2.25 -3.76 -10.15
C LEU A 127 1.84 -5.08 -9.48
N ILE A 128 1.67 -6.14 -10.26
CA ILE A 128 1.17 -7.44 -9.79
C ILE A 128 2.00 -8.57 -10.39
N THR A 129 2.77 -9.28 -9.57
CA THR A 129 3.64 -10.36 -10.05
C THR A 129 3.48 -11.63 -9.23
N GLY A 130 3.39 -12.76 -9.93
CA GLY A 130 3.40 -14.12 -9.38
C GLY A 130 2.03 -14.69 -9.04
N ALA A 131 1.93 -16.02 -9.13
CA ALA A 131 0.68 -16.79 -8.99
C ALA A 131 -0.06 -16.55 -7.67
N HIS A 132 0.68 -16.29 -6.59
CA HIS A 132 0.13 -15.98 -5.27
C HIS A 132 -0.70 -14.67 -5.22
N LYS A 133 -0.76 -13.90 -6.30
CA LYS A 133 -1.59 -12.70 -6.45
C LYS A 133 -2.76 -12.87 -7.42
N ALA A 134 -2.87 -14.02 -8.10
CA ALA A 134 -3.84 -14.20 -9.18
C ALA A 134 -5.30 -14.05 -8.72
N LEU A 135 -5.63 -14.63 -7.57
CA LEU A 135 -6.96 -14.47 -6.97
C LEU A 135 -7.27 -12.99 -6.70
N ALA A 136 -6.34 -12.26 -6.11
CA ALA A 136 -6.53 -10.85 -5.78
C ALA A 136 -6.73 -9.99 -7.04
N LEU A 137 -6.01 -10.30 -8.13
CA LEU A 137 -6.21 -9.65 -9.43
C LEU A 137 -7.60 -9.95 -9.98
N ALA A 138 -8.02 -11.21 -10.03
CA ALA A 138 -9.36 -11.58 -10.50
C ALA A 138 -10.48 -10.88 -9.71
N LYS A 139 -10.35 -10.83 -8.38
CA LYS A 139 -11.26 -10.09 -7.51
C LYS A 139 -11.27 -8.59 -7.78
N ALA A 140 -10.13 -8.01 -8.14
CA ALA A 140 -10.01 -6.59 -8.41
C ALA A 140 -10.60 -6.17 -9.76
N VAL A 141 -10.57 -7.02 -10.79
CA VAL A 141 -10.92 -6.63 -12.17
C VAL A 141 -12.15 -7.33 -12.75
N GLU A 142 -12.49 -8.54 -12.30
CA GLU A 142 -13.63 -9.30 -12.85
C GLU A 142 -14.86 -9.31 -11.94
N GLU A 143 -14.67 -9.08 -10.64
CA GLU A 143 -15.76 -8.92 -9.67
C GLU A 143 -16.10 -7.44 -9.46
N GLY A 144 -17.12 -7.16 -8.63
CA GLY A 144 -17.57 -5.80 -8.36
C GLY A 144 -16.75 -5.10 -7.26
N VAL A 145 -16.90 -3.78 -7.21
CA VAL A 145 -16.31 -2.93 -6.16
C VAL A 145 -16.74 -3.40 -4.77
N ASN A 146 -15.77 -3.75 -3.92
CA ASN A 146 -16.01 -4.32 -2.61
C ASN A 146 -14.89 -3.94 -1.62
N HIS A 147 -15.27 -3.50 -0.43
CA HIS A 147 -14.32 -3.15 0.65
C HIS A 147 -13.53 -4.33 1.22
N MET A 148 -13.86 -5.58 0.87
CA MET A 148 -13.08 -6.76 1.18
C MET A 148 -11.86 -6.93 0.27
N TRP A 149 -11.88 -6.34 -0.92
CA TRP A 149 -10.80 -6.36 -1.92
C TRP A 149 -10.53 -4.91 -2.33
N THR A 150 -9.84 -4.15 -1.50
CA THR A 150 -9.84 -2.68 -1.61
C THR A 150 -9.24 -2.15 -2.91
N VAL A 151 -8.39 -2.93 -3.60
CA VAL A 151 -7.92 -2.60 -4.97
C VAL A 151 -9.06 -2.54 -6.00
N SER A 152 -10.19 -3.22 -5.77
CA SER A 152 -11.38 -3.10 -6.63
C SER A 152 -11.96 -1.67 -6.68
N ALA A 153 -11.60 -0.79 -5.73
CA ALA A 153 -11.98 0.63 -5.77
C ALA A 153 -11.50 1.32 -7.06
N PHE A 154 -10.38 0.87 -7.64
CA PHE A 154 -9.82 1.47 -8.86
C PHE A 154 -10.66 1.21 -10.12
N GLN A 155 -11.67 0.34 -10.06
CA GLN A 155 -12.68 0.27 -11.13
C GLN A 155 -13.45 1.60 -11.30
N GLN A 156 -13.47 2.44 -10.26
CA GLN A 156 -14.09 3.77 -10.29
C GLN A 156 -13.06 4.90 -10.45
N HIS A 157 -11.78 4.58 -10.61
CA HIS A 157 -10.75 5.58 -10.83
C HIS A 157 -10.69 5.97 -12.32
N ALA A 158 -10.53 7.26 -12.60
CA ALA A 158 -10.57 7.76 -13.98
C ALA A 158 -9.38 7.26 -14.83
N GLN A 159 -8.21 7.04 -14.20
CA GLN A 159 -7.00 6.56 -14.86
C GLN A 159 -6.27 5.52 -13.99
N ALA A 160 -6.68 4.25 -14.09
CA ALA A 160 -6.01 3.14 -13.42
C ALA A 160 -5.32 2.21 -14.42
N LEU A 161 -4.06 1.87 -14.16
CA LEU A 161 -3.24 0.94 -14.93
C LEU A 161 -2.84 -0.25 -14.04
N PHE A 162 -3.12 -1.46 -14.53
CA PHE A 162 -2.64 -2.69 -13.92
C PHE A 162 -1.54 -3.27 -14.82
N VAL A 163 -0.35 -3.49 -14.24
CA VAL A 163 0.79 -4.11 -14.92
C VAL A 163 1.05 -5.45 -14.25
N CYS A 164 0.85 -6.54 -14.99
CA CYS A 164 0.95 -7.89 -14.47
C CYS A 164 1.90 -8.78 -15.29
N ASP A 165 2.49 -9.78 -14.62
CA ASP A 165 3.13 -10.91 -15.29
C ASP A 165 2.11 -12.00 -15.65
N GLU A 166 2.54 -13.02 -16.39
CA GLU A 166 1.68 -14.12 -16.83
C GLU A 166 1.11 -14.90 -15.63
N ASP A 167 1.94 -15.23 -14.64
CA ASP A 167 1.53 -15.97 -13.45
C ASP A 167 0.42 -15.25 -12.64
N ALA A 168 0.42 -13.92 -12.59
CA ALA A 168 -0.64 -13.17 -11.93
C ALA A 168 -2.01 -13.31 -12.64
N THR A 169 -2.07 -13.80 -13.88
CA THR A 169 -3.32 -13.90 -14.66
C THR A 169 -4.02 -15.25 -14.55
N LEU A 170 -3.48 -16.21 -13.77
CA LEU A 170 -3.97 -17.60 -13.72
C LEU A 170 -5.44 -17.79 -13.30
N GLU A 171 -6.01 -16.84 -12.56
CA GLU A 171 -7.41 -16.87 -12.10
C GLU A 171 -8.34 -15.99 -12.96
N LEU A 172 -7.81 -15.32 -13.99
CA LEU A 172 -8.61 -14.55 -14.93
C LEU A 172 -9.31 -15.47 -15.93
N ARG A 173 -10.45 -15.00 -16.45
CA ARG A 173 -11.09 -15.65 -17.59
C ARG A 173 -10.23 -15.43 -18.82
N VAL A 174 -10.12 -16.45 -19.66
CA VAL A 174 -9.42 -16.40 -20.97
C VAL A 174 -9.86 -15.22 -21.86
N LYS A 175 -11.10 -14.73 -21.69
CA LYS A 175 -11.67 -13.66 -22.50
C LYS A 175 -11.30 -12.23 -22.06
N THR A 176 -10.80 -12.07 -20.84
CA THR A 176 -10.46 -10.77 -20.22
C THR A 176 -9.16 -10.26 -20.83
#